data_AF-A0A286D7W6-F1
#
_entry.id   AF-A0A286D7W6-F1
#
_cell.length_a   1.000
_cell.length_b   1.000
_cell.length_c   1.000
_cell.angle_alpha   90.00
_cell.angle_beta   90.00
_cell.angle_gamma   90.00
#
_symmetry.space_group_name_H-M   'P 1'
#
loop_
_entity.id
_entity.type
_entity.pdbx_description
1 polymer ?
#
loop_
_entity_poly.entity_id
_entity_poly.type
_entity_poly.pdbx_seq_one_letter_code
_entity_poly.pdbx_strand_id
1 'polypeptide(L)'
;MHGVLGRILVACVLLIAGHSAWAEPVPSCRLDQPGAQVAASITRLAIQGYARLGHPLPFQQVIANPDHQTSTPQALRIYVIKDGSVDAVGADGCLTGTMALTVGEELDPISVRGGCIAAAGRMEIRCSSQAVQMFGKQGTRPGLANPALLYVLAHELGHLLQRRPGEYAGRVEPIELAQSQPAKLDILRESCEPGLTGAEEEADRLAVQVLAALVPEPPYRERLFSSKGSMLWAVDQLNMAAIQWRSATLEREFISQPTPHKSFVPTVFPTPAETIDTNAKTFVCEVLTGTTGVIHYPGRATTHPVLEVRMQRVAEVLRVLAAQSPGTGAEQEYQPISILQEQLSDILTFMYRETGVYLEAVQDAICSRVNSDDPLDHCSP
;
A
#
# COMPACT_ATOMS: atom_id res chain seq x y z
N MET A 1 -1.45 -55.82 -31.00
CA MET A 1 -0.74 -56.07 -29.72
C MET A 1 0.22 -54.91 -29.53
N HIS A 2 -0.20 -53.88 -28.78
CA HIS A 2 0.27 -53.62 -27.40
C HIS A 2 1.80 -53.49 -27.38
N GLY A 3 2.42 -52.33 -27.26
CA GLY A 3 2.13 -51.18 -26.39
C GLY A 3 3.46 -50.84 -25.70
N VAL A 4 3.74 -49.55 -25.49
CA VAL A 4 4.38 -48.92 -24.32
C VAL A 4 4.78 -47.50 -24.74
N LEU A 5 3.87 -46.57 -24.43
CA LEU A 5 4.16 -45.18 -24.12
C LEU A 5 4.98 -45.12 -22.82
N GLY A 6 5.93 -44.19 -22.71
CA GLY A 6 6.68 -43.98 -21.47
C GLY A 6 7.44 -42.65 -21.40
N ARG A 7 6.69 -41.54 -21.38
CA ARG A 7 6.99 -40.25 -20.70
C ARG A 7 8.47 -39.82 -20.61
N ILE A 8 8.87 -38.84 -21.44
CA ILE A 8 9.95 -37.91 -21.08
C ILE A 8 9.30 -36.59 -20.69
N LEU A 9 9.58 -36.19 -19.46
CA LEU A 9 9.07 -35.01 -18.78
C LEU A 9 9.50 -33.72 -19.48
N VAL A 10 8.52 -32.84 -19.59
CA VAL A 10 8.62 -31.38 -19.68
C VAL A 10 9.46 -30.83 -18.53
N ALA A 11 10.53 -30.09 -18.84
CA ALA A 11 11.14 -29.10 -17.94
C ALA A 11 12.17 -28.24 -18.70
N CYS A 12 11.71 -27.36 -19.59
CA CYS A 12 12.49 -26.19 -19.99
C CYS A 12 11.70 -24.95 -19.61
N VAL A 13 11.85 -24.59 -18.33
CA VAL A 13 12.00 -23.24 -17.80
C VAL A 13 11.63 -22.13 -18.79
N LEU A 14 10.34 -21.77 -18.82
CA LEU A 14 9.93 -20.42 -19.18
C LEU A 14 10.33 -19.53 -18.00
N LEU A 15 11.49 -18.88 -18.13
CA LEU A 15 11.82 -17.68 -17.37
C LEU A 15 10.77 -16.63 -17.77
N ILE A 16 9.65 -16.61 -17.05
CA ILE A 16 8.82 -15.42 -16.96
C ILE A 16 9.70 -14.40 -16.25
N ALA A 17 10.37 -13.57 -17.04
CA ALA A 17 10.95 -12.33 -16.59
C ALA A 17 9.78 -11.44 -16.18
N GLY A 18 9.26 -11.67 -14.97
CA GLY A 18 8.50 -10.68 -14.23
C GLY A 18 9.42 -9.50 -14.03
N HIS A 19 9.37 -8.57 -14.98
CA HIS A 19 10.00 -7.26 -14.87
C HIS A 19 9.23 -6.50 -13.78
N SER A 20 9.47 -6.84 -12.53
CA SER A 20 9.33 -5.89 -11.44
C SER A 20 10.37 -4.81 -11.74
N ALA A 21 9.95 -3.76 -12.44
CA ALA A 21 10.73 -2.58 -12.84
C ALA A 21 11.15 -1.74 -11.63
N TRP A 22 11.89 -2.36 -10.70
CA TRP A 22 12.47 -1.71 -9.52
C TRP A 22 13.95 -2.07 -9.47
N ALA A 23 14.68 -1.93 -10.58
CA ALA A 23 16.09 -2.32 -10.69
C ALA A 23 17.07 -1.15 -10.51
N GLU A 24 16.59 0.08 -10.37
CA GLU A 24 17.50 1.22 -10.29
C GLU A 24 18.14 1.37 -8.90
N PRO A 25 19.49 1.45 -8.84
CA PRO A 25 20.18 1.81 -7.62
C PRO A 25 19.74 3.21 -7.17
N VAL A 26 19.36 3.37 -5.89
CA VAL A 26 18.95 4.67 -5.37
C VAL A 26 20.17 5.58 -5.24
N PRO A 27 20.22 6.73 -5.93
CA PRO A 27 21.35 7.66 -5.82
C PRO A 27 21.51 8.17 -4.38
N SER A 28 22.74 8.31 -3.91
CA SER A 28 23.02 8.74 -2.53
C SER A 28 22.44 10.12 -2.20
N CYS A 29 22.33 11.02 -3.18
CA CYS A 29 21.68 12.33 -3.06
C CYS A 29 20.18 12.23 -2.69
N ARG A 30 19.52 11.11 -3.04
CA ARG A 30 18.11 10.84 -2.75
C ARG A 30 17.92 10.20 -1.36
N LEU A 31 18.98 9.74 -0.69
CA LEU A 31 18.86 9.04 0.58
C LEU A 31 18.73 10.00 1.76
N ASP A 32 17.66 9.85 2.54
CA ASP A 32 17.44 10.56 3.80
C ASP A 32 17.98 9.71 4.97
N GLN A 33 19.21 10.02 5.40
CA GLN A 33 19.89 9.29 6.47
C GLN A 33 19.19 9.41 7.83
N PRO A 34 18.82 10.62 8.32
CA PRO A 34 18.00 10.75 9.52
C PRO A 34 16.69 9.95 9.47
N GLY A 35 15.95 10.06 8.35
CA GLY A 35 14.72 9.29 8.17
C GLY A 35 14.95 7.78 8.22
N ALA A 36 16.00 7.29 7.57
CA ALA A 36 16.33 5.87 7.56
C ALA A 36 16.68 5.32 8.94
N GLN A 37 17.37 6.10 9.79
CA GLN A 37 17.65 5.68 11.16
C GLN A 37 16.36 5.53 11.98
N VAL A 38 15.41 6.45 11.83
CA VAL A 38 14.09 6.38 12.47
C VAL A 38 13.32 5.15 11.98
N ALA A 39 13.21 4.96 10.66
CA ALA A 39 12.52 3.83 10.07
C ALA A 39 13.14 2.49 10.49
N ALA A 40 14.47 2.38 10.50
CA ALA A 40 15.17 1.18 10.95
C ALA A 40 14.96 0.89 12.44
N SER A 41 14.95 1.91 13.30
CA SER A 41 14.66 1.75 14.73
C SER A 41 13.26 1.18 14.95
N ILE A 42 12.25 1.78 14.31
CA ILE A 42 10.86 1.34 14.44
C ILE A 42 10.65 -0.04 13.82
N THR A 43 11.30 -0.34 12.70
CA THR A 43 11.23 -1.66 12.08
C THR A 43 11.77 -2.74 13.01
N ARG A 44 12.88 -2.47 13.74
CA ARG A 44 13.39 -3.43 14.74
C ARG A 44 12.37 -3.68 15.85
N LEU A 45 11.64 -2.65 16.30
CA LEU A 45 10.56 -2.82 17.28
C LEU A 45 9.43 -3.67 16.70
N ALA A 46 9.00 -3.39 15.47
CA ALA A 46 7.96 -4.16 14.79
C ALA A 46 8.36 -5.64 14.63
N ILE A 47 9.60 -5.93 14.24
CA ILE A 47 10.15 -7.31 14.17
C ILE A 47 10.03 -8.03 15.51
N GLN A 48 10.34 -7.35 16.62
CA GLN A 48 10.16 -7.92 17.95
C GLN A 48 8.68 -8.19 18.25
N GLY A 49 7.78 -7.30 17.85
CA GLY A 49 6.33 -7.51 17.93
C GLY A 49 5.88 -8.77 17.19
N TYR A 50 6.29 -8.91 15.93
CA TYR A 50 6.04 -10.11 15.11
C TYR A 50 6.55 -11.39 15.78
N ALA A 51 7.77 -11.38 16.33
CA ALA A 51 8.32 -12.53 17.05
C ALA A 51 7.51 -12.89 18.31
N ARG A 52 7.08 -11.89 19.10
CA ARG A 52 6.23 -12.11 20.30
C ARG A 52 4.88 -12.73 19.96
N LEU A 53 4.35 -12.42 18.77
CA LEU A 53 3.07 -12.93 18.28
C LEU A 53 3.20 -14.32 17.62
N GLY A 54 4.40 -14.93 17.62
CA GLY A 54 4.62 -16.24 16.99
C GLY A 54 4.79 -16.21 15.48
N HIS A 55 5.06 -15.02 14.91
CA HIS A 55 5.27 -14.81 13.48
C HIS A 55 6.69 -14.31 13.19
N PRO A 56 7.76 -15.09 13.46
CA PRO A 56 9.13 -14.64 13.24
C PRO A 56 9.39 -14.38 11.76
N LEU A 57 10.05 -13.25 11.47
CA LEU A 57 10.38 -12.81 10.11
C LEU A 57 11.70 -13.46 9.62
N PRO A 58 11.89 -13.61 8.29
CA PRO A 58 13.02 -14.35 7.72
C PRO A 58 14.36 -13.58 7.71
N PHE A 59 14.54 -12.61 8.59
CA PHE A 59 15.74 -11.79 8.70
C PHE A 59 16.03 -11.43 10.16
N GLN A 60 17.31 -11.24 10.46
CA GLN A 60 17.79 -10.97 11.82
C GLN A 60 18.35 -9.55 11.99
N GLN A 61 18.60 -8.86 10.87
CA GLN A 61 19.24 -7.57 10.85
C GLN A 61 18.45 -6.59 9.99
N VAL A 62 18.47 -5.32 10.39
CA VAL A 62 17.89 -4.20 9.65
C VAL A 62 19.00 -3.21 9.34
N ILE A 63 19.22 -2.97 8.05
CA ILE A 63 20.23 -2.05 7.53
C ILE A 63 19.52 -0.87 6.88
N ALA A 64 19.81 0.33 7.36
CA ALA A 64 19.24 1.58 6.85
C ALA A 64 20.14 2.14 5.74
N ASN A 65 19.53 2.55 4.63
CA ASN A 65 20.18 3.11 3.44
C ASN A 65 21.52 2.44 3.12
N PRO A 66 21.55 1.10 2.92
CA PRO A 66 22.80 0.41 2.64
C PRO A 66 23.43 0.90 1.35
N ASP A 67 24.75 1.07 1.37
CA ASP A 67 25.52 1.22 0.15
C ASP A 67 25.44 -0.06 -0.69
N HIS A 68 25.57 0.04 -2.01
CA HIS A 68 25.43 -1.08 -2.95
C HIS A 68 26.32 -2.31 -2.67
N GLN A 69 27.29 -2.21 -1.75
CA GLN A 69 28.25 -3.26 -1.43
C GLN A 69 27.85 -4.14 -0.23
N THR A 70 26.83 -3.79 0.57
CA THR A 70 26.42 -4.61 1.72
C THR A 70 25.41 -5.70 1.33
N SER A 71 25.97 -6.83 0.87
CA SER A 71 25.26 -8.10 0.73
C SER A 71 25.44 -8.96 1.98
N THR A 72 24.65 -8.69 3.03
CA THR A 72 24.49 -9.63 4.14
C THR A 72 23.27 -10.51 3.87
N PRO A 73 23.44 -11.83 3.68
CA PRO A 73 22.32 -12.74 3.65
C PRO A 73 21.48 -12.57 4.93
N GLN A 74 20.15 -12.57 4.81
CA GLN A 74 19.21 -12.40 5.94
C GLN A 74 19.16 -11.01 6.59
N ALA A 75 19.58 -9.96 5.89
CA ALA A 75 19.32 -8.58 6.29
C ALA A 75 18.12 -7.99 5.53
N LEU A 76 17.23 -7.32 6.25
CA LEU A 76 16.23 -6.41 5.69
C LEU A 76 16.90 -5.07 5.39
N ARG A 77 16.78 -4.62 4.15
CA ARG A 77 17.24 -3.29 3.71
C ARG A 77 16.09 -2.30 3.79
N ILE A 78 16.32 -1.14 4.38
CA ILE A 78 15.35 -0.05 4.40
C ILE A 78 15.96 1.14 3.71
N TYR A 79 15.33 1.59 2.62
CA TYR A 79 15.69 2.83 1.95
C TYR A 79 14.67 3.91 2.30
N VAL A 80 15.14 5.08 2.73
CA VAL A 80 14.29 6.26 2.88
C VAL A 80 14.71 7.28 1.85
N ILE A 81 13.79 7.58 0.94
CA ILE A 81 14.04 8.22 -0.35
C ILE A 81 13.35 9.58 -0.36
N LYS A 82 14.07 10.63 -0.72
CA LYS A 82 13.50 11.94 -1.06
C LYS A 82 12.82 11.80 -2.41
N ASP A 83 11.51 11.99 -2.47
CA ASP A 83 10.77 11.81 -3.72
C ASP A 83 10.93 13.02 -4.66
N GLY A 84 10.90 12.76 -5.96
CA GLY A 84 10.83 13.77 -7.03
C GLY A 84 9.44 14.37 -7.19
N SER A 85 8.70 14.51 -6.10
CA SER A 85 7.31 14.95 -6.13
C SER A 85 7.13 16.45 -6.08
N VAL A 86 8.13 17.17 -5.57
CA VAL A 86 8.13 18.63 -5.50
C VAL A 86 9.21 19.19 -6.41
N ASP A 87 10.37 18.53 -6.44
CA ASP A 87 11.54 18.93 -7.21
C ASP A 87 11.74 18.03 -8.42
N ALA A 88 12.11 18.62 -9.55
CA ALA A 88 12.39 17.92 -10.79
C ALA A 88 13.59 16.99 -10.60
N VAL A 89 13.58 15.90 -11.34
CA VAL A 89 14.64 14.89 -11.30
C VAL A 89 15.60 15.16 -12.44
N GLY A 90 16.86 15.40 -12.11
CA GLY A 90 17.94 15.56 -13.07
C GLY A 90 18.28 14.25 -13.76
N ALA A 91 19.08 14.32 -14.82
CA ALA A 91 19.54 13.14 -15.56
C ALA A 91 20.40 12.17 -14.71
N ASP A 92 20.92 12.62 -13.57
CA ASP A 92 21.66 11.84 -12.58
C ASP A 92 20.73 11.16 -11.54
N GLY A 93 19.41 11.32 -11.67
CA GLY A 93 18.41 10.82 -10.74
C GLY A 93 18.30 11.64 -9.45
N CYS A 94 19.02 12.75 -9.32
CA CYS A 94 18.98 13.63 -8.15
C CYS A 94 17.91 14.73 -8.28
N LEU A 95 17.45 15.26 -7.15
CA LEU A 95 16.53 16.39 -7.13
C LEU A 95 17.27 17.68 -7.48
N THR A 96 16.74 18.46 -8.42
CA THR A 96 17.37 19.71 -8.89
C THR A 96 16.93 20.96 -8.12
N GLY A 97 15.90 20.84 -7.27
CA GLY A 97 15.31 21.98 -6.53
C GLY A 97 14.45 22.92 -7.37
N THR A 98 14.23 22.60 -8.65
CA THR A 98 13.26 23.27 -9.51
C THR A 98 11.93 22.55 -9.42
N MET A 99 10.79 23.25 -9.40
CA MET A 99 9.50 22.55 -9.29
C MET A 99 9.28 21.54 -10.42
N ALA A 100 8.94 20.29 -10.08
CA ALA A 100 8.68 19.21 -11.03
C ALA A 100 7.28 19.24 -11.62
N LEU A 101 6.31 19.76 -10.88
CA LEU A 101 4.91 19.35 -11.05
C LEU A 101 4.29 19.89 -12.33
N THR A 102 4.20 19.02 -13.34
CA THR A 102 3.36 19.17 -14.52
C THR A 102 2.19 18.17 -14.44
N VAL A 103 0.96 18.62 -14.69
CA VAL A 103 -0.24 17.74 -14.66
C VAL A 103 -0.07 16.57 -15.65
N GLY A 104 -0.22 15.35 -15.15
CA GLY A 104 -0.13 14.12 -15.94
C GLY A 104 1.27 13.50 -16.04
N GLU A 105 2.31 14.12 -15.45
CA GLU A 105 3.63 13.47 -15.34
C GLU A 105 3.66 12.49 -14.17
N GLU A 106 4.08 11.25 -14.44
CA GLU A 106 4.27 10.24 -13.40
C GLU A 106 5.48 10.57 -12.53
N LEU A 107 5.39 10.23 -11.24
CA LEU A 107 6.56 10.22 -10.37
C LEU A 107 7.63 9.29 -10.91
N ASP A 108 8.88 9.72 -10.81
CA ASP A 108 10.03 8.92 -11.26
C ASP A 108 10.07 7.53 -10.59
N PRO A 109 10.61 6.49 -11.25
CA PRO A 109 10.59 5.12 -10.74
C PRO A 109 11.29 4.89 -9.40
N ILE A 110 12.12 5.84 -8.91
CA ILE A 110 12.81 5.75 -7.63
C ILE A 110 11.92 6.27 -6.49
N SER A 111 11.01 7.20 -6.79
CA SER A 111 10.06 7.76 -5.83
C SER A 111 9.11 6.71 -5.27
N VAL A 112 8.77 6.83 -3.99
CA VAL A 112 7.90 5.89 -3.29
C VAL A 112 6.48 6.46 -3.23
N ARG A 113 5.52 5.71 -3.78
CA ARG A 113 4.08 5.97 -3.66
C ARG A 113 3.54 5.30 -2.39
N GLY A 114 2.49 5.86 -1.79
CA GLY A 114 1.86 5.26 -0.61
C GLY A 114 2.63 5.34 0.71
N GLY A 115 3.75 6.05 0.74
CA GLY A 115 4.52 6.27 1.94
C GLY A 115 5.59 5.21 2.19
N CYS A 116 5.26 3.93 2.17
CA CYS A 116 6.23 2.83 2.18
C CYS A 116 5.75 1.67 1.30
N ILE A 117 6.68 0.86 0.80
CA ILE A 117 6.39 -0.33 0.00
C ILE A 117 7.46 -1.42 0.23
N ALA A 118 7.02 -2.65 0.45
CA ALA A 118 7.87 -3.82 0.56
C ALA A 118 8.17 -4.46 -0.80
N ALA A 119 9.39 -4.95 -0.97
CA ALA A 119 9.82 -5.79 -2.08
C ALA A 119 10.35 -7.13 -1.54
N ALA A 120 9.44 -8.11 -1.33
CA ALA A 120 9.79 -9.40 -0.72
C ALA A 120 10.89 -10.18 -1.46
N GLY A 121 10.92 -10.12 -2.79
CA GLY A 121 11.97 -10.77 -3.58
C GLY A 121 13.39 -10.29 -3.26
N ARG A 122 13.54 -9.13 -2.60
CA ARG A 122 14.83 -8.51 -2.27
C ARG A 122 15.05 -8.25 -0.79
N MET A 123 14.09 -8.64 0.07
CA MET A 123 14.08 -8.30 1.50
C MET A 123 14.35 -6.82 1.72
N GLU A 124 13.52 -6.00 1.09
CA GLU A 124 13.69 -4.56 1.01
C GLU A 124 12.37 -3.86 1.33
N ILE A 125 12.44 -2.75 2.06
CA ILE A 125 11.35 -1.78 2.21
C ILE A 125 11.87 -0.43 1.72
N ARG A 126 11.11 0.22 0.85
CA ARG A 126 11.38 1.61 0.44
C ARG A 126 10.32 2.49 1.06
N CYS A 127 10.73 3.61 1.62
CA CYS A 127 9.83 4.61 2.18
C CYS A 127 10.13 6.00 1.63
N SER A 128 9.08 6.78 1.44
CA SER A 128 9.17 8.21 1.21
C SER A 128 9.72 8.90 2.46
N SER A 129 10.71 9.78 2.29
CA SER A 129 11.24 10.65 3.35
C SER A 129 10.14 11.53 3.93
N GLN A 130 9.24 12.05 3.09
CA GLN A 130 8.11 12.85 3.55
C GLN A 130 7.17 12.04 4.44
N ALA A 131 6.86 10.79 4.04
CA ALA A 131 6.02 9.90 4.84
C ALA A 131 6.68 9.53 6.17
N VAL A 132 7.97 9.15 6.17
CA VAL A 132 8.71 8.83 7.40
C VAL A 132 8.74 10.03 8.33
N GLN A 133 8.95 11.24 7.80
CA GLN A 133 8.91 12.44 8.61
C GLN A 133 7.51 12.71 9.16
N MET A 134 6.46 12.60 8.35
CA MET A 134 5.08 12.85 8.79
C MET A 134 4.64 11.84 9.84
N PHE A 135 4.80 10.56 9.54
CA PHE A 135 4.36 9.46 10.40
C PHE A 135 5.29 9.20 11.58
N GLY A 136 6.54 9.67 11.53
CA GLY A 136 7.51 9.55 12.61
C GLY A 136 7.55 10.76 13.54
N LYS A 137 7.10 11.95 13.10
CA LYS A 137 7.04 13.16 13.92
C LYS A 137 5.93 13.07 14.97
N GLN A 138 6.21 13.58 16.17
CA GLN A 138 5.28 13.67 17.30
C GLN A 138 5.09 15.10 17.82
N GLY A 139 5.42 16.11 17.00
CA GLY A 139 5.49 17.48 17.46
C GLY A 139 6.69 17.71 18.39
N THR A 140 6.48 18.38 19.53
CA THR A 140 7.56 18.92 20.39
C THR A 140 7.99 18.01 21.54
N ARG A 141 7.48 16.77 21.64
CA ARG A 141 7.78 15.85 22.74
C ARG A 141 8.95 14.90 22.38
N PRO A 142 10.17 15.12 22.88
CA PRO A 142 11.29 14.24 22.58
C PRO A 142 11.17 12.90 23.30
N GLY A 143 11.44 11.79 22.60
CA GLY A 143 11.64 10.46 23.19
C GLY A 143 10.46 9.48 23.12
N LEU A 144 9.32 9.88 22.57
CA LEU A 144 8.24 8.95 22.21
C LEU A 144 8.34 8.62 20.70
N ALA A 145 7.73 7.52 20.24
CA ALA A 145 7.65 7.17 18.81
C ALA A 145 6.21 7.23 18.30
N ASN A 146 5.96 7.84 17.14
CA ASN A 146 4.60 7.97 16.61
C ASN A 146 4.10 6.59 16.13
N PRO A 147 2.96 6.08 16.64
CA PRO A 147 2.44 4.76 16.27
C PRO A 147 2.02 4.66 14.80
N ALA A 148 1.82 5.78 14.09
CA ALA A 148 1.53 5.76 12.66
C ALA A 148 2.67 5.15 11.84
N LEU A 149 3.93 5.50 12.11
CA LEU A 149 5.06 4.89 11.40
C LEU A 149 5.28 3.42 11.82
N LEU A 150 4.93 3.07 13.08
CA LEU A 150 4.91 1.66 13.50
C LEU A 150 3.90 0.86 12.68
N TYR A 151 2.69 1.38 12.52
CA TYR A 151 1.64 0.75 11.71
C TYR A 151 2.11 0.50 10.28
N VAL A 152 2.56 1.54 9.59
CA VAL A 152 3.00 1.46 8.18
C VAL A 152 4.11 0.42 8.02
N LEU A 153 5.16 0.49 8.84
CA LEU A 153 6.26 -0.46 8.74
C LEU A 153 5.85 -1.89 9.14
N ALA A 154 5.00 -2.05 10.16
CA ALA A 154 4.51 -3.37 10.55
C ALA A 154 3.64 -4.00 9.46
N HIS A 155 2.88 -3.20 8.72
CA HIS A 155 2.14 -3.67 7.55
C HIS A 155 3.07 -4.14 6.44
N GLU A 156 4.09 -3.35 6.07
CA GLU A 156 5.08 -3.75 5.06
C GLU A 156 5.85 -5.03 5.43
N LEU A 157 6.14 -5.21 6.73
CA LEU A 157 6.70 -6.47 7.24
C LEU A 157 5.76 -7.67 7.04
N GLY A 158 4.45 -7.44 7.07
CA GLY A 158 3.43 -8.44 6.76
C GLY A 158 3.57 -8.95 5.33
N HIS A 159 3.80 -8.07 4.36
CA HIS A 159 4.08 -8.47 2.97
C HIS A 159 5.37 -9.29 2.84
N LEU A 160 6.43 -8.92 3.57
CA LEU A 160 7.66 -9.72 3.60
C LEU A 160 7.42 -11.12 4.20
N LEU A 161 6.60 -11.23 5.25
CA LEU A 161 6.20 -12.51 5.85
C LEU A 161 5.44 -13.38 4.85
N GLN A 162 4.51 -12.76 4.10
CA GLN A 162 3.73 -13.41 3.04
C GLN A 162 4.56 -13.71 1.80
N ARG A 163 5.82 -13.23 1.72
CA ARG A 163 6.72 -13.30 0.56
C ARG A 163 6.15 -12.62 -0.68
N ARG A 164 5.52 -11.46 -0.48
CA ARG A 164 4.85 -10.67 -1.52
C ARG A 164 5.36 -9.23 -1.54
N PRO A 165 5.35 -8.57 -2.71
CA PRO A 165 5.49 -7.12 -2.72
C PRO A 165 4.31 -6.49 -1.98
N GLY A 166 4.54 -5.35 -1.34
CA GLY A 166 3.45 -4.49 -0.88
C GLY A 166 2.81 -3.78 -2.05
N GLU A 167 1.52 -3.48 -1.94
CA GLU A 167 0.74 -2.85 -3.01
C GLU A 167 0.18 -1.51 -2.55
N TYR A 168 0.04 -0.58 -3.49
CA TYR A 168 -0.47 0.76 -3.21
C TYR A 168 -1.77 1.00 -3.96
N ALA A 169 -2.80 1.43 -3.21
CA ALA A 169 -4.10 1.81 -3.74
C ALA A 169 -3.99 2.98 -4.74
N GLY A 170 -4.76 2.96 -5.82
CA GLY A 170 -4.73 4.01 -6.84
C GLY A 170 -3.64 3.88 -7.90
N ARG A 171 -2.84 2.79 -7.89
CA ARG A 171 -1.96 2.49 -9.03
C ARG A 171 -2.79 2.12 -10.26
N VAL A 172 -2.78 2.98 -11.28
CA VAL A 172 -3.32 2.62 -12.59
C VAL A 172 -2.28 1.91 -13.42
N GLU A 173 -2.69 0.83 -14.08
CA GLU A 173 -1.90 0.06 -15.03
C GLU A 173 -2.32 0.44 -16.46
N PRO A 174 -1.36 0.65 -17.38
CA PRO A 174 -1.67 0.90 -18.78
C PRO A 174 -1.89 -0.41 -19.54
N ILE A 175 -2.91 -0.44 -20.39
CA ILE A 175 -3.10 -1.45 -21.45
C ILE A 175 -3.01 -0.75 -22.79
N GLU A 176 -2.02 -1.10 -23.60
CA GLU A 176 -1.91 -0.62 -24.97
C GLU A 176 -2.94 -1.34 -25.86
N LEU A 177 -3.87 -0.59 -26.46
CA LEU A 177 -4.95 -1.19 -27.24
C LEU A 177 -4.49 -1.76 -28.58
N ALA A 178 -3.29 -1.36 -29.03
CA ALA A 178 -2.64 -1.92 -30.21
C ALA A 178 -2.16 -3.37 -30.02
N GLN A 179 -2.11 -3.87 -28.78
CA GLN A 179 -1.76 -5.27 -28.50
C GLN A 179 -2.83 -6.23 -29.02
N SER A 180 -2.41 -7.45 -29.34
CA SER A 180 -3.33 -8.50 -29.78
C SER A 180 -4.38 -8.79 -28.71
N GLN A 181 -5.60 -9.17 -29.12
CA GLN A 181 -6.66 -9.52 -28.19
C GLN A 181 -6.24 -10.59 -27.15
N PRO A 182 -5.51 -11.68 -27.51
CA PRO A 182 -5.01 -12.63 -26.52
C PRO A 182 -4.08 -12.00 -25.48
N ALA A 183 -3.15 -11.14 -25.91
CA ALA A 183 -2.24 -10.45 -24.98
C ALA A 183 -3.00 -9.53 -24.00
N LYS A 184 -4.00 -8.79 -24.48
CA LYS A 184 -4.86 -7.95 -23.63
C LYS A 184 -5.66 -8.80 -22.64
N LEU A 185 -6.16 -9.96 -23.09
CA LEU A 185 -6.90 -10.89 -22.24
C LEU A 185 -6.01 -11.51 -21.15
N ASP A 186 -4.77 -11.85 -21.48
CA ASP A 186 -3.80 -12.38 -20.50
C ASP A 186 -3.49 -11.34 -19.41
N ILE A 187 -3.29 -10.07 -19.79
CA ILE A 187 -3.13 -8.96 -18.82
C ILE A 187 -4.34 -8.86 -17.88
N LEU A 188 -5.56 -8.87 -18.43
CA LEU A 188 -6.78 -8.79 -17.61
C LEU A 188 -6.94 -10.01 -16.68
N ARG A 189 -6.61 -11.21 -17.16
CA ARG A 189 -6.66 -12.44 -16.35
C ARG A 189 -5.64 -12.41 -15.23
N GLU A 190 -4.44 -11.93 -15.51
CA GLU A 190 -3.42 -11.70 -14.50
C GLU A 190 -3.97 -10.75 -13.42
N SER A 191 -4.64 -9.66 -13.79
CA SER A 191 -5.25 -8.74 -12.81
C SER A 191 -6.37 -9.34 -11.95
N CYS A 192 -6.90 -10.50 -12.31
CA CYS A 192 -8.02 -11.15 -11.64
C CYS A 192 -7.65 -12.25 -10.65
N GLU A 193 -6.38 -12.45 -10.35
CA GLU A 193 -5.96 -13.47 -9.39
C GLU A 193 -6.43 -13.11 -7.95
N PRO A 194 -7.33 -13.90 -7.34
CA PRO A 194 -8.09 -13.55 -6.12
C PRO A 194 -7.27 -13.52 -4.81
N GLY A 195 -5.94 -13.59 -4.89
CA GLY A 195 -5.08 -13.68 -3.71
C GLY A 195 -4.68 -12.34 -3.09
N LEU A 196 -5.05 -11.20 -3.68
CA LEU A 196 -4.46 -9.90 -3.38
C LEU A 196 -5.13 -9.17 -2.20
N THR A 197 -6.46 -9.01 -2.21
CA THR A 197 -7.20 -8.29 -1.14
C THR A 197 -7.03 -8.96 0.23
N GLY A 198 -7.17 -10.29 0.31
CA GLY A 198 -7.00 -11.01 1.57
C GLY A 198 -5.56 -10.95 2.12
N ALA A 199 -4.55 -10.74 1.26
CA ALA A 199 -3.16 -10.58 1.70
C ALA A 199 -2.93 -9.22 2.34
N GLU A 200 -3.50 -8.16 1.77
CA GLU A 200 -3.49 -6.82 2.33
C GLU A 200 -4.25 -6.72 3.67
N GLU A 201 -5.45 -7.31 3.74
CA GLU A 201 -6.22 -7.39 4.99
C GLU A 201 -5.49 -8.17 6.08
N GLU A 202 -4.80 -9.25 5.71
CA GLU A 202 -3.97 -10.02 6.63
C GLU A 202 -2.75 -9.22 7.10
N ALA A 203 -2.11 -8.46 6.22
CA ALA A 203 -1.00 -7.58 6.59
C ALA A 203 -1.47 -6.46 7.54
N ASP A 204 -2.66 -5.89 7.31
CA ASP A 204 -3.31 -4.97 8.25
C ASP A 204 -3.61 -5.63 9.59
N ARG A 205 -4.22 -6.83 9.59
CA ARG A 205 -4.52 -7.58 10.81
C ARG A 205 -3.26 -7.83 11.64
N LEU A 206 -2.17 -8.26 11.02
CA LEU A 206 -0.89 -8.48 11.68
C LEU A 206 -0.31 -7.17 12.25
N ALA A 207 -0.39 -6.06 11.48
CA ALA A 207 0.05 -4.75 11.94
C ALA A 207 -0.75 -4.28 13.18
N VAL A 208 -2.07 -4.48 13.22
CA VAL A 208 -2.90 -4.18 14.39
C VAL A 208 -2.45 -4.98 15.61
N GLN A 209 -2.13 -6.26 15.44
CA GLN A 209 -1.65 -7.09 16.55
C GLN A 209 -0.30 -6.60 17.07
N VAL A 210 0.61 -6.17 16.18
CA VAL A 210 1.89 -5.57 16.56
C VAL A 210 1.67 -4.25 17.32
N LEU A 211 0.77 -3.39 16.86
CA LEU A 211 0.39 -2.16 17.56
C LEU A 211 -0.16 -2.47 18.96
N ALA A 212 -1.12 -3.38 19.07
CA ALA A 212 -1.72 -3.76 20.34
C ALA A 212 -0.68 -4.32 21.33
N ALA A 213 0.34 -5.02 20.84
CA ALA A 213 1.42 -5.58 21.66
C ALA A 213 2.50 -4.56 22.08
N LEU A 214 2.73 -3.50 21.29
CA LEU A 214 3.84 -2.56 21.50
C LEU A 214 3.42 -1.18 21.99
N VAL A 215 2.22 -0.70 21.63
CA VAL A 215 1.72 0.63 22.04
C VAL A 215 1.61 0.79 23.57
N PRO A 216 1.19 -0.23 24.34
CA PRO A 216 1.17 -0.16 25.79
C PRO A 216 2.55 -0.11 26.45
N GLU A 217 3.63 -0.28 25.69
CA GLU A 217 5.02 -0.40 26.16
C GLU A 217 5.90 0.77 25.66
N PRO A 218 7.00 1.13 26.36
CA PRO A 218 7.97 2.07 25.81
C PRO A 218 8.52 1.59 24.45
N PRO A 219 8.77 2.48 23.47
CA PRO A 219 8.72 3.95 23.55
C PRO A 219 7.35 4.56 23.17
N TYR A 220 6.30 3.75 23.02
CA TYR A 220 4.96 4.24 22.62
C TYR A 220 4.07 4.58 23.82
N ARG A 221 4.33 3.94 24.98
CA ARG A 221 3.62 4.19 26.23
C ARG A 221 3.81 5.63 26.70
N GLU A 222 2.71 6.36 26.80
CA GLU A 222 2.70 7.68 27.43
C GLU A 222 2.77 7.54 28.94
N ARG A 223 3.75 8.23 29.57
CA ARG A 223 4.10 7.98 30.98
C ARG A 223 2.95 8.26 31.95
N LEU A 224 2.12 9.25 31.64
CA LEU A 224 1.02 9.68 32.51
C LEU A 224 -0.22 8.81 32.37
N PHE A 225 -0.31 8.01 31.30
CA PHE A 225 -1.50 7.27 30.92
C PHE A 225 -1.41 5.80 31.34
N SER A 226 -2.57 5.17 31.53
CA SER A 226 -2.64 3.72 31.64
C SER A 226 -2.27 3.06 30.30
N SER A 227 -2.19 1.73 30.28
CA SER A 227 -2.09 0.97 29.02
C SER A 227 -3.26 1.30 28.09
N LYS A 228 -4.49 1.35 28.63
CA LYS A 228 -5.68 1.80 27.89
C LYS A 228 -5.54 3.23 27.37
N GLY A 229 -5.13 4.17 28.23
CA GLY A 229 -4.96 5.57 27.84
C GLY A 229 -3.90 5.77 26.75
N SER A 230 -2.79 5.02 26.79
CA SER A 230 -1.76 5.04 25.75
C SER A 230 -2.28 4.52 24.40
N MET A 231 -3.11 3.47 24.42
CA MET A 231 -3.76 2.97 23.20
C MET A 231 -4.76 3.98 22.62
N LEU A 232 -5.57 4.60 23.47
CA LEU A 232 -6.50 5.65 23.02
C LEU A 232 -5.77 6.88 22.48
N TRP A 233 -4.64 7.25 23.06
CA TRP A 233 -3.77 8.29 22.50
C TRP A 233 -3.21 7.89 21.13
N ALA A 234 -2.79 6.63 20.97
CA ALA A 234 -2.32 6.13 19.68
C ALA A 234 -3.41 6.12 18.60
N VAL A 235 -4.67 5.85 18.96
CA VAL A 235 -5.84 5.99 18.07
C VAL A 235 -5.92 7.42 17.51
N ASP A 236 -5.79 8.43 18.37
CA ASP A 236 -5.82 9.83 17.93
C ASP A 236 -4.61 10.17 17.05
N GLN A 237 -3.41 9.64 17.35
CA GLN A 237 -2.23 9.83 16.49
C GLN A 237 -2.42 9.23 15.10
N LEU A 238 -3.01 8.03 14.99
CA LEU A 238 -3.32 7.39 13.71
C LEU A 238 -4.32 8.22 12.90
N ASN A 239 -5.38 8.73 13.54
CA ASN A 239 -6.37 9.58 12.87
C ASN A 239 -5.76 10.91 12.39
N MET A 240 -4.94 11.56 13.22
CA MET A 240 -4.24 12.79 12.82
C MET A 240 -3.26 12.54 11.67
N ALA A 241 -2.51 11.43 11.72
CA ALA A 241 -1.60 11.03 10.65
C ALA A 241 -2.36 10.77 9.34
N ALA A 242 -3.51 10.08 9.39
CA ALA A 242 -4.37 9.84 8.23
C ALA A 242 -4.86 11.15 7.60
N ILE A 243 -5.27 12.12 8.42
CA ILE A 243 -5.75 13.44 7.94
C ILE A 243 -4.60 14.23 7.32
N GLN A 244 -3.42 14.26 7.96
CA GLN A 244 -2.24 14.95 7.43
C GLN A 244 -1.76 14.31 6.14
N TRP A 245 -1.78 12.98 6.06
CA TRP A 245 -1.43 12.22 4.86
C TRP A 245 -2.35 12.60 3.72
N ARG A 246 -3.67 12.47 3.92
CA ARG A 246 -4.68 12.86 2.93
C ARG A 246 -4.45 14.30 2.44
N SER A 247 -4.23 15.25 3.35
CA SER A 247 -3.99 16.65 2.94
C SER A 247 -2.73 16.82 2.10
N ALA A 248 -1.67 16.04 2.35
CA ALA A 248 -0.41 16.14 1.63
C ALA A 248 -0.39 15.32 0.32
N THR A 249 -1.14 14.22 0.26
CA THR A 249 -1.20 13.34 -0.91
C THR A 249 -2.27 13.72 -1.91
N LEU A 250 -3.37 14.37 -1.49
CA LEU A 250 -4.41 14.84 -2.42
C LEU A 250 -3.84 15.71 -3.55
N GLU A 251 -2.86 16.58 -3.27
CA GLU A 251 -2.22 17.39 -4.31
C GLU A 251 -1.27 16.56 -5.18
N ARG A 252 -0.55 15.61 -4.59
CA ARG A 252 0.48 14.81 -5.25
C ARG A 252 -0.07 13.67 -6.12
N GLU A 253 -1.15 13.03 -5.70
CA GLU A 253 -1.70 11.84 -6.37
C GLU A 253 -2.71 12.19 -7.45
N PHE A 254 -3.51 13.26 -7.26
CA PHE A 254 -4.43 13.72 -8.31
C PHE A 254 -3.71 14.33 -9.52
N ILE A 255 -2.53 14.95 -9.32
CA ILE A 255 -1.78 15.60 -10.40
C ILE A 255 -0.90 14.60 -11.18
N SER A 256 -0.42 13.53 -10.52
CA SER A 256 0.59 12.61 -11.10
C SER A 256 0.05 11.27 -11.60
N GLN A 257 -1.28 11.07 -11.60
CA GLN A 257 -1.90 9.83 -12.07
C GLN A 257 -2.60 10.04 -13.42
N PRO A 258 -2.39 9.13 -14.39
CA PRO A 258 -3.29 9.01 -15.52
C PRO A 258 -4.72 8.82 -15.02
N THR A 259 -5.69 9.52 -15.64
CA THR A 259 -7.10 9.33 -15.27
C THR A 259 -7.50 7.89 -15.60
N PRO A 260 -8.01 7.12 -14.61
CA PRO A 260 -8.48 5.76 -14.87
C PRO A 260 -9.66 5.80 -15.84
N HIS A 261 -9.89 4.68 -16.52
CA HIS A 261 -11.03 4.51 -17.39
C HIS A 261 -12.33 4.87 -16.66
N LYS A 262 -13.26 5.54 -17.34
CA LYS A 262 -14.53 6.04 -16.79
C LYS A 262 -15.34 4.98 -16.03
N SER A 263 -15.22 3.71 -16.41
CA SER A 263 -15.85 2.58 -15.70
C SER A 263 -15.39 2.40 -14.25
N PHE A 264 -14.28 2.98 -13.84
CA PHE A 264 -13.78 2.94 -12.46
C PHE A 264 -14.06 4.22 -11.68
N VAL A 265 -14.82 5.16 -12.26
CA VAL A 265 -15.21 6.40 -11.60
C VAL A 265 -16.70 6.33 -11.26
N PRO A 266 -17.06 6.09 -9.98
CA PRO A 266 -18.46 6.03 -9.58
C PRO A 266 -19.14 7.39 -9.75
N THR A 267 -20.34 7.39 -10.32
CA THR A 267 -21.14 8.61 -10.52
C THR A 267 -22.26 8.76 -9.49
N VAL A 268 -22.58 7.68 -8.76
CA VAL A 268 -23.62 7.61 -7.73
C VAL A 268 -23.23 6.64 -6.61
N PHE A 269 -23.60 6.97 -5.37
CA PHE A 269 -23.35 6.15 -4.18
C PHE A 269 -24.65 5.88 -3.38
N PRO A 270 -24.89 4.64 -2.90
CA PRO A 270 -24.23 3.40 -3.34
C PRO A 270 -24.52 3.14 -4.83
N THR A 271 -23.57 2.54 -5.55
CA THR A 271 -23.75 2.28 -6.98
C THR A 271 -24.63 1.04 -7.22
N PRO A 272 -25.68 1.11 -8.05
CA PRO A 272 -26.53 -0.05 -8.35
C PRO A 272 -25.75 -1.18 -9.04
N ALA A 273 -26.12 -2.44 -8.76
CA ALA A 273 -25.48 -3.62 -9.34
C ALA A 273 -25.52 -3.63 -10.89
N GLU A 274 -26.64 -3.22 -11.48
CA GLU A 274 -26.76 -3.11 -12.94
C GLU A 274 -25.76 -2.11 -13.54
N THR A 275 -25.48 -1.01 -12.84
CA THR A 275 -24.47 -0.03 -13.24
C THR A 275 -23.07 -0.62 -13.14
N ILE A 276 -22.78 -1.41 -12.10
CA ILE A 276 -21.51 -2.13 -11.93
C ILE A 276 -21.29 -3.08 -13.11
N ASP A 277 -22.26 -3.94 -13.43
CA ASP A 277 -22.18 -4.90 -14.54
C ASP A 277 -22.01 -4.19 -15.89
N THR A 278 -22.74 -3.09 -16.10
CA THR A 278 -22.63 -2.27 -17.31
C THR A 278 -21.24 -1.66 -17.45
N ASN A 279 -20.67 -1.13 -16.36
CA ASN A 279 -19.35 -0.50 -16.36
C ASN A 279 -18.24 -1.54 -16.59
N ALA A 280 -18.34 -2.70 -15.94
CA ALA A 280 -17.43 -3.83 -16.14
C ALA A 280 -17.46 -4.32 -17.59
N LYS A 281 -18.66 -4.54 -18.15
CA LYS A 281 -18.83 -4.92 -19.56
C LYS A 281 -18.22 -3.89 -20.50
N THR A 282 -18.53 -2.61 -20.29
CA THR A 282 -18.02 -1.50 -21.12
C THR A 282 -16.49 -1.51 -21.13
N PHE A 283 -15.87 -1.64 -19.96
CA PHE A 283 -14.42 -1.71 -19.85
C PHE A 283 -13.83 -2.90 -20.60
N VAL A 284 -14.33 -4.12 -20.36
CA VAL A 284 -13.82 -5.34 -21.02
C VAL A 284 -13.97 -5.25 -22.54
N CYS A 285 -15.12 -4.77 -23.03
CA CYS A 285 -15.33 -4.59 -24.46
C CYS A 285 -14.36 -3.57 -25.05
N GLU A 286 -14.27 -2.37 -24.47
CA GLU A 286 -13.37 -1.31 -24.97
C GLU A 286 -11.89 -1.76 -24.97
N VAL A 287 -11.45 -2.50 -23.95
CA VAL A 287 -10.09 -3.05 -23.90
C VAL A 287 -9.89 -4.12 -24.99
N LEU A 288 -10.78 -5.11 -25.10
CA LEU A 288 -10.57 -6.24 -26.00
C LEU A 288 -10.77 -5.89 -27.48
N THR A 289 -11.70 -4.98 -27.81
CA THR A 289 -12.00 -4.57 -29.20
C THR A 289 -11.24 -3.33 -29.66
N GLY A 290 -10.76 -2.49 -28.72
CA GLY A 290 -9.97 -1.31 -29.05
C GLY A 290 -8.69 -1.64 -29.80
N THR A 291 -8.27 -0.77 -30.71
CA THR A 291 -7.10 -0.97 -31.58
C THR A 291 -6.05 0.15 -31.50
N THR A 292 -6.38 1.28 -30.89
CA THR A 292 -5.49 2.45 -30.78
C THR A 292 -5.59 3.12 -29.42
N GLY A 293 -4.49 3.71 -28.95
CA GLY A 293 -4.44 4.39 -27.66
C GLY A 293 -4.05 3.47 -26.49
N VAL A 294 -4.17 4.02 -25.29
CA VAL A 294 -3.84 3.37 -24.01
C VAL A 294 -5.01 3.56 -23.06
N ILE A 295 -5.51 2.48 -22.48
CA ILE A 295 -6.48 2.54 -21.38
C ILE A 295 -5.73 2.35 -20.07
N HIS A 296 -5.98 3.25 -19.11
CA HIS A 296 -5.49 3.12 -17.75
C HIS A 296 -6.59 2.53 -16.89
N TYR A 297 -6.28 1.52 -16.08
CA TYR A 297 -7.25 0.91 -15.18
C TYR A 297 -6.60 0.65 -13.82
N PRO A 298 -7.37 0.70 -12.73
CA PRO A 298 -6.85 0.36 -11.42
C PRO A 298 -6.59 -1.16 -11.43
N GLY A 299 -5.30 -1.53 -11.48
CA GLY A 299 -4.83 -2.89 -11.76
C GLY A 299 -4.91 -3.85 -10.57
N ARG A 300 -3.98 -4.80 -10.48
CA ARG A 300 -3.89 -5.75 -9.35
C ARG A 300 -3.99 -5.00 -8.00
N ALA A 301 -5.02 -5.31 -7.21
CA ALA A 301 -5.21 -4.91 -5.81
C ALA A 301 -5.49 -3.43 -5.47
N THR A 302 -5.91 -2.62 -6.43
CA THR A 302 -6.37 -1.25 -6.14
C THR A 302 -7.73 -1.16 -5.43
N THR A 303 -8.37 -2.30 -5.16
CA THR A 303 -9.58 -2.38 -4.33
C THR A 303 -9.26 -2.30 -2.84
N HIS A 304 -7.99 -2.47 -2.46
CA HIS A 304 -7.59 -2.25 -1.08
C HIS A 304 -7.67 -0.75 -0.74
N PRO A 305 -8.21 -0.35 0.43
CA PRO A 305 -8.39 1.06 0.73
C PRO A 305 -7.06 1.83 0.75
N VAL A 306 -7.11 3.11 0.39
CA VAL A 306 -5.98 4.04 0.53
C VAL A 306 -5.48 4.12 1.99
N LEU A 307 -4.21 4.47 2.17
CA LEU A 307 -3.52 4.41 3.47
C LEU A 307 -4.28 5.14 4.59
N GLU A 308 -4.84 6.31 4.31
CA GLU A 308 -5.60 7.09 5.29
C GLU A 308 -6.87 6.35 5.77
N VAL A 309 -7.57 5.65 4.87
CA VAL A 309 -8.76 4.87 5.22
C VAL A 309 -8.35 3.65 6.05
N ARG A 310 -7.24 3.01 5.70
CA ARG A 310 -6.71 1.87 6.46
C ARG A 310 -6.27 2.28 7.86
N MET A 311 -5.56 3.40 8.00
CA MET A 311 -5.19 3.97 9.30
C MET A 311 -6.42 4.24 10.17
N GLN A 312 -7.50 4.78 9.59
CA GLN A 312 -8.77 5.01 10.30
C GLN A 312 -9.42 3.69 10.77
N ARG A 313 -9.51 2.67 9.89
CA ARG A 313 -10.02 1.34 10.26
C ARG A 313 -9.18 0.70 11.38
N VAL A 314 -7.86 0.81 11.29
CA VAL A 314 -6.93 0.31 12.32
C VAL A 314 -7.13 1.05 13.64
N ALA A 315 -7.35 2.37 13.61
CA ALA A 315 -7.65 3.16 14.79
C ALA A 315 -8.98 2.72 15.45
N GLU A 316 -10.01 2.38 14.66
CA GLU A 316 -11.26 1.81 15.18
C GLU A 316 -11.06 0.45 15.87
N VAL A 317 -10.32 -0.47 15.24
CA VAL A 317 -10.01 -1.77 15.84
C VAL A 317 -9.18 -1.59 17.12
N LEU A 318 -8.18 -0.72 17.10
CA LEU A 318 -7.34 -0.45 18.27
C LEU A 318 -8.16 0.16 19.42
N ARG A 319 -9.18 0.97 19.14
CA ARG A 319 -10.12 1.51 20.15
C ARG A 319 -10.90 0.41 20.84
N VAL A 320 -11.36 -0.61 20.11
CA VAL A 320 -12.03 -1.79 20.68
C VAL A 320 -11.08 -2.56 21.59
N LEU A 321 -9.83 -2.75 21.16
CA LEU A 321 -8.80 -3.42 21.97
C LEU A 321 -8.40 -2.62 23.22
N ALA A 322 -8.38 -1.28 23.13
CA ALA A 322 -8.12 -0.41 24.26
C ALA A 322 -9.20 -0.56 25.35
N ALA A 323 -10.46 -0.77 24.97
CA ALA A 323 -11.54 -1.01 25.93
C ALA A 323 -11.36 -2.29 26.76
N GLN A 324 -10.60 -3.26 26.26
CA GLN A 324 -10.28 -4.52 26.94
C GLN A 324 -8.99 -4.42 27.79
N SER A 325 -8.26 -3.31 27.68
CA SER A 325 -6.98 -3.11 28.37
C SER A 325 -7.17 -2.56 29.79
N PRO A 326 -6.23 -2.85 30.73
CA PRO A 326 -6.29 -2.30 32.08
C PRO A 326 -6.26 -0.76 32.06
N GLY A 327 -7.22 -0.14 32.75
CA GLY A 327 -7.28 1.30 33.01
C GLY A 327 -6.64 1.72 34.35
N THR A 328 -5.95 0.82 35.04
CA THR A 328 -5.35 1.07 36.35
C THR A 328 -3.90 1.56 36.21
N GLY A 329 -3.43 2.32 37.21
CA GLY A 329 -2.05 2.80 37.27
C GLY A 329 -1.74 4.06 36.44
N ALA A 330 -2.77 4.80 35.99
CA ALA A 330 -2.61 6.10 35.37
C ALA A 330 -2.57 7.23 36.44
N GLU A 331 -1.75 8.25 36.20
CA GLU A 331 -1.86 9.54 36.89
C GLU A 331 -3.00 10.37 36.27
N GLN A 332 -3.21 10.24 34.96
CA GLN A 332 -4.29 10.87 34.21
C GLN A 332 -4.79 9.92 33.13
N GLU A 333 -6.10 9.67 33.04
CA GLU A 333 -6.62 8.86 31.94
C GLU A 333 -6.82 9.74 30.68
N TYR A 334 -6.32 9.25 29.55
CA TYR A 334 -6.46 9.96 28.29
C TYR A 334 -7.93 10.03 27.84
N GLN A 335 -8.36 11.21 27.41
CA GLN A 335 -9.67 11.43 26.81
C GLN A 335 -9.47 11.68 25.31
N PRO A 336 -10.04 10.83 24.42
CA PRO A 336 -9.93 11.02 22.98
C PRO A 336 -10.45 12.40 22.55
N ILE A 337 -9.67 13.09 21.72
CA ILE A 337 -9.97 14.41 21.18
C ILE A 337 -10.49 14.29 19.74
N SER A 338 -10.11 13.23 19.00
CA SER A 338 -10.42 13.09 17.58
C SER A 338 -11.91 12.87 17.24
N ILE A 339 -12.78 12.71 18.24
CA ILE A 339 -14.24 12.54 18.05
C ILE A 339 -14.89 13.83 17.47
N LEU A 340 -14.25 15.00 17.64
CA LEU A 340 -14.82 16.28 17.19
C LEU A 340 -14.65 16.59 15.67
N GLN A 341 -13.97 15.74 14.90
CA GLN A 341 -13.83 15.88 13.43
C GLN A 341 -14.72 14.92 12.62
N GLU A 342 -15.55 14.10 13.29
CA GLU A 342 -16.42 13.08 12.66
C GLU A 342 -17.34 13.68 11.58
N GLN A 343 -17.87 14.90 11.72
CA GLN A 343 -18.93 15.39 10.83
C GLN A 343 -18.50 15.79 9.41
N LEU A 344 -17.25 16.21 9.19
CA LEU A 344 -16.67 16.37 7.84
C LEU A 344 -15.99 15.08 7.36
N SER A 345 -15.63 14.21 8.30
CA SER A 345 -15.10 12.89 8.00
C SER A 345 -16.19 11.97 7.47
N ASP A 346 -17.40 11.95 8.01
CA ASP A 346 -18.41 10.92 7.72
C ASP A 346 -18.84 10.90 6.24
N ILE A 347 -19.02 12.07 5.61
CA ILE A 347 -19.38 12.14 4.19
C ILE A 347 -18.21 11.69 3.31
N LEU A 348 -16.98 12.14 3.60
CA LEU A 348 -15.80 11.74 2.84
C LEU A 348 -15.48 10.27 3.07
N THR A 349 -15.51 9.81 4.31
CA THR A 349 -15.36 8.42 4.74
C THR A 349 -16.43 7.54 4.10
N PHE A 350 -17.68 8.01 4.01
CA PHE A 350 -18.74 7.34 3.26
C PHE A 350 -18.39 7.26 1.77
N MET A 351 -18.04 8.38 1.11
CA MET A 351 -17.66 8.39 -0.30
C MET A 351 -16.46 7.49 -0.59
N TYR A 352 -15.41 7.51 0.25
CA TYR A 352 -14.24 6.65 0.11
C TYR A 352 -14.58 5.18 0.32
N ARG A 353 -15.40 4.87 1.34
CA ARG A 353 -15.88 3.51 1.59
C ARG A 353 -16.68 2.99 0.40
N GLU A 354 -17.66 3.76 -0.05
CA GLU A 354 -18.51 3.38 -1.17
C GLU A 354 -17.74 3.35 -2.50
N THR A 355 -16.69 4.17 -2.65
CA THR A 355 -15.74 4.07 -3.78
C THR A 355 -14.98 2.75 -3.72
N GLY A 356 -14.49 2.34 -2.54
CA GLY A 356 -13.83 1.04 -2.36
C GLY A 356 -14.76 -0.13 -2.69
N VAL A 357 -15.99 -0.11 -2.16
CA VAL A 357 -17.03 -1.11 -2.45
C VAL A 357 -17.34 -1.17 -3.95
N TYR A 358 -17.46 0.00 -4.59
CA TYR A 358 -17.69 0.09 -6.02
C TYR A 358 -16.54 -0.50 -6.84
N LEU A 359 -15.29 -0.12 -6.54
CA LEU A 359 -14.11 -0.62 -7.25
C LEU A 359 -13.96 -2.14 -7.09
N GLU A 360 -14.22 -2.66 -5.90
CA GLU A 360 -14.25 -4.10 -5.63
C GLU A 360 -15.30 -4.80 -6.49
N ALA A 361 -16.54 -4.32 -6.48
CA ALA A 361 -17.63 -4.92 -7.24
C ALA A 361 -17.41 -4.85 -8.76
N VAL A 362 -16.87 -3.74 -9.28
CA VAL A 362 -16.51 -3.60 -10.70
C VAL A 362 -15.39 -4.58 -11.06
N GLN A 363 -14.37 -4.71 -10.22
CA GLN A 363 -13.28 -5.65 -10.46
C GLN A 363 -13.79 -7.09 -10.46
N ASP A 364 -14.65 -7.48 -9.53
CA ASP A 364 -15.25 -8.82 -9.47
C ASP A 364 -16.09 -9.13 -10.72
N ALA A 365 -16.87 -8.14 -11.20
CA ALA A 365 -17.65 -8.26 -12.41
C ALA A 365 -16.76 -8.37 -13.67
N ILE A 366 -15.67 -7.60 -13.74
CA ILE A 366 -14.64 -7.73 -14.80
C ILE A 366 -14.04 -9.13 -14.78
N CYS A 367 -13.65 -9.62 -13.60
CA CYS A 367 -13.01 -10.92 -13.46
C CYS A 367 -13.93 -12.09 -13.77
N SER A 368 -15.21 -11.99 -13.39
CA SER A 368 -16.23 -12.97 -13.77
C SER A 368 -16.39 -13.04 -15.29
N ARG A 369 -16.31 -11.88 -15.97
CA ARG A 369 -16.44 -11.79 -17.42
C ARG A 369 -15.18 -12.23 -18.17
N VAL A 370 -14.01 -11.81 -17.73
CA VAL A 370 -12.70 -12.15 -18.34
C VAL A 370 -12.40 -13.65 -18.25
N ASN A 371 -12.90 -14.31 -17.20
CA ASN A 371 -12.76 -15.74 -16.99
C ASN A 371 -13.93 -16.58 -17.55
N SER A 372 -14.89 -15.97 -18.26
CA SER A 372 -15.96 -16.71 -18.93
C SER A 372 -15.48 -17.37 -20.23
N ASP A 373 -16.29 -18.28 -20.77
CA ASP A 373 -16.01 -18.93 -22.07
C ASP A 373 -16.06 -17.94 -23.25
N ASP A 374 -16.81 -16.84 -23.11
CA ASP A 374 -16.90 -15.77 -24.10
C ASP A 374 -16.82 -14.37 -23.45
N PRO A 375 -15.60 -13.86 -23.21
CA PRO A 375 -15.41 -12.52 -22.65
C PRO A 375 -15.94 -11.38 -23.52
N LEU A 376 -16.18 -11.65 -24.82
CA LEU A 376 -16.69 -10.70 -25.79
C LEU A 376 -18.21 -10.76 -25.97
N ASP A 377 -18.90 -11.61 -25.21
CA ASP A 377 -20.35 -11.78 -25.37
C ASP A 377 -21.10 -10.44 -25.21
N HIS A 378 -21.87 -10.08 -26.23
CA HIS A 378 -22.55 -8.78 -26.34
C HIS A 378 -21.65 -7.53 -26.37
N CYS A 379 -20.37 -7.66 -26.75
CA CYS A 379 -19.55 -6.53 -27.19
C CYS A 379 -19.94 -6.17 -28.63
N SER A 380 -20.74 -5.10 -28.80
CA SER A 380 -21.01 -4.58 -30.14
C SER A 380 -19.72 -3.96 -30.72
N PRO A 381 -19.44 -4.14 -32.02
CA PRO A 381 -18.33 -3.46 -32.69
C PRO A 381 -18.52 -1.94 -32.77
#